data_AF-A0A953HAK3-F1
#
_entry.id   AF-A0A953HAK3-F1
#
_cell.length_a   1.000
_cell.length_b   1.000
_cell.length_c   1.000
_cell.angle_alpha   90.00
_cell.angle_beta   90.00
_cell.angle_gamma   90.00
#
_symmetry.space_group_name_H-M   'P 1'
#
loop_
_entity.id
_entity.type
_entity.pdbx_description
1 polymer ?
#
loop_
_entity_poly.entity_id
_entity_poly.type
_entity_poly.pdbx_seq_one_letter_code
_entity_poly.pdbx_strand_id
1 'polypeptide(L)'
;MTGHLSGIKGSRQFRTSYLIRTLLLAFVCLLMLPPLAAKPKEEEQTLVIPDFESAKEQYAFAMLYQRKQVISPDKKRRDIQLAKIVECHEAVLRNFPNDPTYTPLSALAIADAMTGRQDFKGAIARYEQIQKIYPENDYVQARAMYSIARCDDSLGQFESAKQLYRKIMDSYTNSENSGIREIASKSKALYYQVRDKNPLKAKVTPGSKGPLDP
;
A
#
# COMPACT_ATOMS: atom_id res chain seq x y z
N MET A 1 6.51 19.43 93.16
CA MET A 1 5.09 19.06 93.01
C MET A 1 4.50 19.95 91.93
N THR A 2 3.71 19.38 91.01
CA THR A 2 2.68 20.01 90.14
C THR A 2 3.11 21.26 89.34
N GLY A 3 3.21 21.32 88.01
CA GLY A 3 2.45 20.66 86.95
C GLY A 3 1.79 21.75 86.09
N HIS A 4 2.18 21.90 84.82
CA HIS A 4 1.32 22.54 83.82
C HIS A 4 1.61 22.05 82.39
N LEU A 5 0.62 21.35 81.84
CA LEU A 5 0.44 21.08 80.42
C LEU A 5 -0.05 22.37 79.74
N SER A 6 0.63 22.85 78.70
CA SER A 6 0.01 23.70 77.67
C SER A 6 0.06 22.96 76.34
N GLY A 7 -1.11 22.63 75.83
CA GLY A 7 -1.28 21.98 74.54
C GLY A 7 -0.80 22.85 73.38
N ILE A 8 -0.25 22.21 72.35
CA ILE A 8 0.03 22.85 71.07
C ILE A 8 -0.86 22.19 70.00
N LYS A 9 -1.88 22.97 69.61
CA LYS A 9 -2.61 22.86 68.34
C LYS A 9 -1.59 22.90 67.19
N GLY A 10 -1.36 21.78 66.51
CA GLY A 10 -0.32 21.74 65.47
C GLY A 10 -0.43 20.59 64.49
N SER A 11 -1.62 20.29 63.96
CA SER A 11 -1.76 19.15 63.02
C SER A 11 -2.57 19.42 61.75
N ARG A 12 -3.27 20.56 61.63
CA ARG A 12 -4.05 20.90 60.41
C ARG A 12 -3.32 21.79 59.40
N GLN A 13 -2.48 22.74 59.82
CA GLN A 13 -1.75 23.63 58.90
C GLN A 13 -0.62 22.92 58.13
N PHE A 14 -0.02 21.88 58.72
CA PHE A 14 1.07 21.15 58.07
C PHE A 14 0.58 20.29 56.90
N ARG A 15 -0.53 19.56 57.05
CA ARG A 15 -1.02 18.64 56.01
C ARG A 15 -1.47 19.37 54.73
N THR A 16 -2.10 20.54 54.85
CA THR A 16 -2.52 21.33 53.68
C THR A 16 -1.33 21.91 52.92
N SER A 17 -0.28 22.35 53.61
CA SER A 17 0.96 22.86 52.99
C SER A 17 1.68 21.80 52.16
N TYR A 18 1.75 20.55 52.65
CA TYR A 18 2.34 19.45 51.89
C TYR A 18 1.51 19.06 50.67
N LEU A 19 0.18 19.00 50.80
CA LEU A 19 -0.73 18.71 49.67
C LEU A 19 -0.66 19.79 48.58
N ILE A 20 -0.58 21.07 48.96
CA ILE A 20 -0.45 22.18 48.02
C ILE A 20 0.93 22.13 47.34
N ARG A 21 2.00 21.82 48.07
CA ARG A 21 3.35 21.66 47.50
C ARG A 21 3.45 20.48 46.56
N THR A 22 2.86 19.33 46.88
CA THR A 22 2.87 18.16 45.97
C THR A 22 2.02 18.41 44.72
N LEU A 23 0.88 19.10 44.84
CA LEU A 23 0.09 19.52 43.67
C LEU A 23 0.85 20.52 42.79
N LEU A 24 1.53 21.51 43.38
CA LEU A 24 2.35 22.48 42.65
C LEU A 24 3.54 21.81 41.96
N LEU A 25 4.22 20.87 42.61
CA LEU A 25 5.29 20.09 41.99
C LEU A 25 4.78 19.21 40.85
N ALA A 26 3.63 18.57 41.01
CA ALA A 26 3.01 17.77 39.94
C ALA A 26 2.58 18.64 38.75
N PHE A 27 2.06 19.84 39.01
CA PHE A 27 1.63 20.79 37.99
C PHE A 27 2.82 21.42 37.24
N VAL A 28 3.90 21.75 37.95
CA VAL A 28 5.16 22.20 37.34
C VAL A 28 5.79 21.09 36.50
N CYS A 29 5.77 19.82 36.95
CA CYS A 29 6.20 18.70 36.11
C CYS A 29 5.35 18.52 34.86
N LEU A 30 4.04 18.78 34.94
CA LEU A 30 3.13 18.69 33.79
C LEU A 30 3.34 19.83 32.77
N LEU A 31 3.74 21.01 33.25
CA LEU A 31 4.11 22.16 32.42
C LEU A 31 5.53 22.07 31.84
N MET A 32 6.40 21.27 32.47
CA MET A 32 7.75 20.95 32.01
C MET A 32 7.80 19.70 31.12
N LEU A 33 6.66 19.05 30.86
CA LEU A 33 6.57 18.08 29.78
C LEU A 33 6.88 18.86 28.49
N PRO A 34 7.95 18.51 27.76
CA PRO A 34 8.21 19.15 26.48
C PRO A 34 6.96 19.01 25.62
N PRO A 35 6.55 20.05 24.87
CA PRO A 35 5.43 19.91 23.95
C PRO A 35 5.70 18.67 23.11
N LEU A 36 4.71 17.76 23.00
CA LEU A 36 4.81 16.54 22.20
C LEU A 36 5.58 16.90 20.94
N ALA A 37 6.84 16.45 20.86
CA ALA A 37 7.78 16.93 19.88
C ALA A 37 7.08 16.85 18.53
N ALA A 38 6.86 18.00 17.90
CA ALA A 38 6.40 18.03 16.52
C ALA A 38 7.29 17.04 15.78
N LYS A 39 6.69 15.97 15.21
CA LYS A 39 7.45 14.97 14.46
C LYS A 39 8.44 15.75 13.59
N PRO A 40 9.74 15.41 13.61
CA PRO A 40 10.71 16.15 12.81
C PRO A 40 10.12 16.26 11.41
N LYS A 41 10.05 17.50 10.88
CA LYS A 41 9.73 17.71 9.47
C LYS A 41 10.67 16.78 8.74
N GLU A 42 10.14 15.73 8.12
CA GLU A 42 10.91 14.79 7.32
C GLU A 42 11.63 15.67 6.29
N GLU A 43 12.90 15.98 6.55
CA GLU A 43 13.74 16.71 5.61
C GLU A 43 13.71 15.87 4.34
N GLU A 44 13.16 16.45 3.29
CA GLU A 44 12.97 15.81 2.01
C GLU A 44 14.35 15.62 1.38
N GLN A 45 15.09 14.62 1.86
CA GLN A 45 16.37 14.24 1.28
C GLN A 45 16.10 13.91 -0.19
N THR A 46 16.71 14.72 -1.05
CA THR A 46 16.68 14.57 -2.50
C THR A 46 17.19 13.18 -2.85
N LEU A 47 16.37 12.40 -3.55
CA LEU A 47 16.76 11.07 -3.97
C LEU A 47 17.87 11.19 -5.02
N VAL A 48 19.04 10.62 -4.72
CA VAL A 48 20.12 10.51 -5.70
C VAL A 48 20.01 9.14 -6.37
N ILE A 49 19.81 9.14 -7.69
CA ILE A 49 19.73 7.93 -8.51
C ILE A 49 21.04 7.81 -9.28
N PRO A 50 21.91 6.84 -8.95
CA PRO A 50 23.12 6.59 -9.71
C PRO A 50 22.79 6.01 -11.08
N ASP A 51 23.58 6.40 -12.08
CA ASP A 51 23.57 5.77 -13.40
C ASP A 51 24.47 4.53 -13.38
N PHE A 52 23.99 3.43 -13.95
CA PHE A 52 24.72 2.16 -14.08
C PHE A 52 25.05 1.85 -15.53
N GLU A 53 25.97 0.93 -15.77
CA GLU A 53 26.42 0.56 -17.12
C GLU A 53 25.41 -0.34 -17.86
N SER A 54 24.54 -1.05 -17.12
CA SER A 54 23.58 -1.99 -17.69
C SER A 54 22.14 -1.78 -17.22
N ALA A 55 21.18 -2.10 -18.10
CA ALA A 55 19.75 -2.07 -17.79
C ALA A 55 19.41 -2.96 -16.58
N LYS A 56 20.08 -4.11 -16.46
CA LYS A 56 19.92 -5.04 -15.34
C LYS A 56 20.27 -4.40 -14.01
N GLU A 57 21.40 -3.70 -13.93
CA GLU A 57 21.86 -3.06 -12.69
C GLU A 57 21.03 -1.83 -12.36
N GLN A 58 20.69 -1.01 -13.36
CA GLN A 58 19.80 0.13 -13.19
C GLN A 58 18.43 -0.31 -12.67
N TYR A 59 17.87 -1.38 -13.23
CA TYR A 59 16.63 -1.98 -12.75
C TYR A 59 16.78 -2.60 -11.36
N ALA A 60 17.90 -3.27 -11.08
CA ALA A 60 18.16 -3.86 -9.76
C ALA A 60 18.19 -2.78 -8.67
N PHE A 61 18.76 -1.61 -8.95
CA PHE A 61 18.70 -0.45 -8.05
C PHE A 61 17.26 0.00 -7.81
N ALA A 62 16.47 0.18 -8.88
CA ALA A 62 15.07 0.58 -8.77
C ALA A 62 14.24 -0.40 -7.93
N MET A 63 14.43 -1.70 -8.16
CA MET A 63 13.77 -2.76 -7.40
C MET A 63 14.23 -2.80 -5.93
N LEU A 64 15.54 -2.62 -5.67
CA LEU A 64 16.07 -2.56 -4.32
C LEU A 64 15.48 -1.37 -3.56
N TYR A 65 15.40 -0.21 -4.21
CA TYR A 65 14.77 0.97 -3.64
C TYR A 65 13.31 0.69 -3.30
N GLN A 66 12.52 0.22 -4.27
CA GLN A 66 11.10 -0.10 -4.09
C GLN A 66 10.87 -1.10 -2.95
N ARG A 67 11.65 -2.18 -2.88
CA ARG A 67 11.48 -3.23 -1.86
C ARG A 67 11.84 -2.78 -0.45
N LYS A 68 12.72 -1.79 -0.31
CA LYS A 68 13.05 -1.19 0.99
C LYS A 68 11.95 -0.29 1.54
N GLN A 69 11.03 0.16 0.69
CA GLN A 69 9.94 1.03 1.11
C GLN A 69 8.80 0.24 1.74
N VAL A 70 8.32 0.70 2.90
CA VAL A 70 7.01 0.34 3.43
C VAL A 70 6.05 1.47 3.04
N ILE A 71 5.16 1.19 2.08
CA ILE A 71 4.23 2.19 1.55
C ILE A 71 3.23 2.62 2.63
N SER A 72 3.17 3.92 2.90
CA SER A 72 2.34 4.49 3.94
C SER A 72 0.84 4.37 3.61
N PRO A 73 -0.03 4.11 4.60
CA PRO A 73 -1.46 4.28 4.41
C PRO A 73 -1.86 5.76 4.27
N ASP A 74 -1.06 6.68 4.81
CA ASP A 74 -1.26 8.11 4.62
C ASP A 74 -1.08 8.48 3.14
N LYS A 75 -2.07 9.15 2.55
CA LYS A 75 -2.09 9.45 1.11
C LYS A 75 -0.91 10.32 0.70
N LYS A 76 -0.62 11.39 1.45
CA LYS A 76 0.43 12.33 1.08
C LYS A 76 1.79 11.63 1.08
N ARG A 77 2.10 10.89 2.13
CA ARG A 77 3.33 10.10 2.23
C ARG A 77 3.42 9.02 1.18
N ARG A 78 2.33 8.30 0.94
CA ARG A 78 2.24 7.30 -0.14
C ARG A 78 2.57 7.91 -1.49
N ASP A 79 1.97 9.03 -1.83
CA ASP A 79 2.16 9.67 -3.14
C ASP A 79 3.62 10.09 -3.35
N ILE A 80 4.27 10.61 -2.30
CA ILE A 80 5.71 10.95 -2.28
C ILE A 80 6.57 9.69 -2.43
N GLN A 81 6.29 8.62 -1.67
CA GLN A 81 7.05 7.36 -1.77
C GLN A 81 6.92 6.75 -3.16
N LEU A 82 5.72 6.74 -3.74
CA LEU A 82 5.47 6.26 -5.08
C LEU A 82 6.13 7.15 -6.15
N ALA A 83 6.27 8.46 -5.91
CA ALA A 83 7.01 9.36 -6.82
C ALA A 83 8.46 8.94 -6.94
N LYS A 84 9.11 8.71 -5.80
CA LYS A 84 10.50 8.28 -5.72
C LYS A 84 10.73 6.92 -6.37
N ILE A 85 9.76 6.00 -6.26
CA ILE A 85 9.81 4.71 -6.97
C ILE A 85 9.70 4.92 -8.49
N VAL A 86 8.83 5.82 -8.93
CA VAL A 86 8.70 6.16 -10.36
C VAL A 86 10.00 6.76 -10.89
N GLU A 87 10.63 7.71 -10.18
CA GLU A 87 11.91 8.31 -10.59
C GLU A 87 13.00 7.25 -10.82
N CYS A 88 13.10 6.25 -9.94
CA CYS A 88 14.02 5.13 -10.09
C CYS A 88 13.77 4.31 -11.37
N HIS A 89 12.50 4.03 -11.70
CA HIS A 89 12.15 3.27 -12.90
C HIS A 89 12.22 4.10 -14.17
N GLU A 90 11.97 5.41 -14.10
CA GLU A 90 12.16 6.34 -15.22
C GLU A 90 13.62 6.42 -15.64
N ALA A 91 14.57 6.30 -14.70
CA ALA A 91 15.99 6.18 -15.04
C ALA A 91 16.29 4.96 -15.93
N VAL A 92 15.60 3.83 -15.72
CA VAL A 92 15.75 2.65 -16.59
C VAL A 92 15.24 2.95 -18.00
N LEU A 93 14.05 3.53 -18.12
CA LEU A 93 13.46 3.88 -19.42
C LEU A 93 14.31 4.91 -20.18
N ARG A 94 14.87 5.89 -19.47
CA ARG A 94 15.69 6.96 -20.04
C ARG A 94 17.05 6.44 -20.51
N ASN A 95 17.72 5.65 -19.68
CA ASN A 95 19.09 5.21 -19.97
C ASN A 95 19.12 4.00 -20.91
N PHE A 96 18.07 3.16 -20.90
CA PHE A 96 18.02 1.90 -21.64
C PHE A 96 16.69 1.72 -22.41
N PRO A 97 16.25 2.70 -23.24
CA PRO A 97 14.92 2.68 -23.85
C PRO A 97 14.65 1.45 -24.74
N ASN A 98 15.70 0.85 -25.31
CA ASN A 98 15.61 -0.28 -26.22
C ASN A 98 15.88 -1.64 -25.57
N ASP A 99 16.12 -1.69 -24.25
CA ASP A 99 16.33 -2.97 -23.57
C ASP A 99 15.02 -3.79 -23.56
N PRO A 100 15.00 -5.02 -24.11
CA PRO A 100 13.76 -5.78 -24.27
C PRO A 100 13.30 -6.48 -22.99
N THR A 101 14.09 -6.44 -21.92
CA THR A 101 13.87 -7.26 -20.71
C THR A 101 13.43 -6.40 -19.53
N TYR A 102 14.21 -5.40 -19.15
CA TYR A 102 14.06 -4.60 -17.94
C TYR A 102 13.28 -3.30 -18.15
N THR A 103 13.32 -2.73 -19.36
CA THR A 103 12.56 -1.52 -19.69
C THR A 103 11.05 -1.77 -19.70
N PRO A 104 10.53 -2.86 -20.28
CA PRO A 104 9.11 -3.20 -20.14
C PRO A 104 8.69 -3.44 -18.69
N LEU A 105 9.55 -4.08 -17.88
CA LEU A 105 9.27 -4.32 -16.46
C LEU A 105 9.22 -3.02 -15.66
N SER A 106 10.11 -2.07 -15.95
CA SER A 106 10.09 -0.73 -15.34
C SER A 106 8.86 0.07 -15.76
N ALA A 107 8.44 -0.04 -17.03
CA ALA A 107 7.21 0.60 -17.48
C ALA A 107 5.98 0.07 -16.73
N LEU A 108 5.90 -1.25 -16.49
CA LEU A 108 4.86 -1.86 -15.66
C LEU A 108 4.91 -1.36 -14.22
N ALA A 109 6.11 -1.21 -13.62
CA ALA A 109 6.28 -0.70 -12.26
C ALA A 109 5.80 0.75 -12.12
N ILE A 110 6.02 1.58 -13.14
CA ILE A 110 5.49 2.97 -13.18
C ILE A 110 3.95 2.96 -13.20
N ALA A 111 3.33 2.10 -14.02
CA ALA A 111 1.87 1.95 -14.04
C ALA A 111 1.32 1.34 -12.72
N ASP A 112 2.06 0.44 -12.08
CA ASP A 112 1.73 -0.09 -10.75
C ASP A 112 1.74 1.06 -9.70
N ALA A 113 2.67 2.00 -9.79
CA ALA A 113 2.69 3.18 -8.92
C ALA A 113 1.47 4.10 -9.15
N MET A 114 0.99 4.26 -10.39
CA MET A 114 -0.27 4.97 -10.67
C MET A 114 -1.46 4.27 -10.00
N THR A 115 -1.51 2.94 -10.06
CA THR A 115 -2.51 2.13 -9.35
C THR A 115 -2.42 2.35 -7.84
N GLY A 116 -1.21 2.40 -7.27
CA GLY A 116 -0.97 2.69 -5.85
C GLY A 116 -1.41 4.09 -5.40
N ARG A 117 -1.43 5.06 -6.32
CA ARG A 117 -2.00 6.40 -6.13
C ARG A 117 -3.52 6.45 -6.32
N GLN A 118 -4.15 5.31 -6.62
CA GLN A 118 -5.56 5.18 -6.94
C GLN A 118 -5.98 5.90 -8.24
N ASP A 119 -5.03 6.25 -9.10
CA ASP A 119 -5.32 6.72 -10.46
C ASP A 119 -5.53 5.51 -11.39
N PHE A 120 -6.65 4.81 -11.18
CA PHE A 120 -6.95 3.58 -11.91
C PHE A 120 -7.16 3.83 -13.40
N LYS A 121 -7.79 4.95 -13.77
CA LYS A 121 -8.03 5.29 -15.18
C LYS A 121 -6.72 5.61 -15.92
N GLY A 122 -5.85 6.43 -15.31
CA GLY A 122 -4.52 6.71 -15.85
C GLY A 122 -3.67 5.45 -15.92
N ALA A 123 -3.72 4.60 -14.90
CA ALA A 123 -3.01 3.32 -14.89
C ALA A 123 -3.46 2.40 -16.03
N ILE A 124 -4.77 2.24 -16.27
CA ILE A 124 -5.32 1.46 -17.38
C ILE A 124 -4.77 1.96 -18.72
N ALA A 125 -4.89 3.26 -19.00
CA ALA A 125 -4.37 3.85 -20.23
C ALA A 125 -2.86 3.59 -20.40
N ARG A 126 -2.09 3.65 -19.31
CA ARG A 126 -0.66 3.37 -19.33
C ARG A 126 -0.37 1.89 -19.60
N TYR A 127 -1.09 0.96 -18.98
CA TYR A 127 -0.93 -0.48 -19.26
C TYR A 127 -1.29 -0.83 -20.70
N GLU A 128 -2.37 -0.27 -21.25
CA GLU A 128 -2.75 -0.46 -22.65
C GLU A 128 -1.67 0.05 -23.61
N GLN A 129 -1.05 1.19 -23.30
CA GLN A 129 0.08 1.69 -24.07
C GLN A 129 1.28 0.73 -23.98
N ILE A 130 1.58 0.21 -22.80
CA ILE A 130 2.66 -0.77 -22.61
C ILE A 130 2.39 -2.03 -23.46
N GLN A 131 1.15 -2.53 -23.49
CA GLN A 131 0.80 -3.68 -24.33
C GLN A 131 0.97 -3.40 -25.83
N LYS A 132 0.69 -2.17 -26.28
CA LYS A 132 0.91 -1.76 -27.68
C LYS A 132 2.40 -1.64 -28.04
N ILE A 133 3.23 -1.20 -27.09
CA ILE A 133 4.68 -1.05 -27.30
C ILE A 133 5.38 -2.42 -27.27
N TYR A 134 4.91 -3.36 -26.45
CA TYR A 134 5.51 -4.70 -26.28
C TYR A 134 4.55 -5.84 -26.64
N PRO A 135 4.06 -5.92 -27.90
CA PRO A 135 3.05 -6.91 -28.30
C PRO A 135 3.55 -8.36 -28.18
N GLU A 136 4.82 -8.60 -28.51
CA GLU A 136 5.42 -9.95 -28.53
C GLU A 136 5.92 -10.44 -27.15
N ASN A 137 5.81 -9.62 -26.11
CA ASN A 137 6.26 -10.00 -24.77
C ASN A 137 5.08 -10.57 -23.96
N ASP A 138 4.92 -11.89 -24.01
CA ASP A 138 3.82 -12.60 -23.34
C ASP A 138 3.70 -12.29 -21.84
N TYR A 139 4.83 -12.13 -21.15
CA TYR A 139 4.81 -11.78 -19.73
C TYR A 139 4.23 -10.38 -19.53
N VAL A 140 4.65 -9.41 -20.34
CA VAL A 140 4.13 -8.04 -20.29
C VAL A 140 2.64 -8.01 -20.64
N GLN A 141 2.21 -8.76 -21.66
CA GLN A 141 0.79 -8.89 -22.02
C GLN A 141 -0.03 -9.43 -20.84
N ALA A 142 0.35 -10.60 -20.30
CA ALA A 142 -0.36 -11.21 -19.18
C ALA A 142 -0.37 -10.30 -17.93
N ARG A 143 0.77 -9.68 -17.60
CA ARG A 143 0.92 -8.83 -16.41
C ARG A 143 0.13 -7.53 -16.52
N ALA A 144 0.09 -6.90 -17.70
CA ALA A 144 -0.69 -5.70 -17.98
C ALA A 144 -2.20 -6.00 -17.94
N MET A 145 -2.66 -7.06 -18.63
CA MET A 145 -4.06 -7.47 -18.60
C MET A 145 -4.54 -7.75 -17.17
N TYR A 146 -3.70 -8.41 -16.37
CA TYR A 146 -4.00 -8.68 -14.96
C TYR A 146 -4.14 -7.38 -14.16
N SER A 147 -3.26 -6.40 -14.36
CA SER A 147 -3.36 -5.11 -13.70
C SER A 147 -4.59 -4.31 -14.15
N ILE A 148 -4.91 -4.29 -15.44
CA ILE A 148 -6.12 -3.63 -15.97
C ILE A 148 -7.36 -4.24 -15.32
N ALA A 149 -7.47 -5.57 -15.28
CA ALA A 149 -8.59 -6.25 -14.64
C ALA A 149 -8.77 -5.87 -13.16
N ARG A 150 -7.66 -5.67 -12.42
CA ARG A 150 -7.69 -5.19 -11.03
C ARG A 150 -8.09 -3.72 -10.90
N CYS A 151 -7.69 -2.89 -11.86
CA CYS A 151 -8.11 -1.50 -11.93
C CYS A 151 -9.61 -1.40 -12.22
N ASP A 152 -10.11 -2.19 -13.18
CA ASP A 152 -11.53 -2.30 -13.52
C ASP A 152 -12.36 -2.73 -12.30
N ASP A 153 -11.91 -3.74 -11.57
CA ASP A 153 -12.54 -4.19 -10.32
C ASP A 153 -12.58 -3.06 -9.26
N SER A 154 -11.46 -2.32 -9.12
CA SER A 154 -11.37 -1.17 -8.22
C SER A 154 -12.30 -0.01 -8.64
N LEU A 155 -12.58 0.12 -9.93
CA LEU A 155 -13.54 1.06 -10.50
C LEU A 155 -14.99 0.55 -10.49
N GLY A 156 -15.24 -0.68 -10.02
CA GLY A 156 -16.56 -1.30 -10.02
C GLY A 156 -17.02 -1.85 -11.38
N GLN A 157 -16.12 -1.90 -12.37
CA GLN A 157 -16.36 -2.43 -13.71
C GLN A 157 -16.20 -3.96 -13.73
N PHE A 158 -16.96 -4.64 -12.88
CA PHE A 158 -16.78 -6.07 -12.59
C PHE A 158 -16.85 -6.98 -13.82
N GLU A 159 -17.73 -6.67 -14.78
CA GLU A 159 -17.86 -7.46 -16.00
C GLU A 159 -16.63 -7.32 -16.91
N SER A 160 -16.06 -6.11 -17.02
CA SER A 160 -14.78 -5.89 -17.74
C SER A 160 -13.64 -6.67 -17.07
N ALA A 161 -13.54 -6.56 -15.74
CA ALA A 161 -12.55 -7.30 -14.95
C ALA A 161 -12.65 -8.82 -15.17
N LYS A 162 -13.86 -9.40 -15.10
CA LYS A 162 -14.09 -10.83 -15.35
C LYS A 162 -13.70 -11.26 -16.76
N GLN A 163 -14.04 -10.46 -17.77
CA GLN A 163 -13.67 -10.77 -19.15
C GLN A 163 -12.15 -10.84 -19.32
N LEU A 164 -11.42 -9.90 -18.73
CA LEU A 164 -9.96 -9.91 -18.75
C LEU A 164 -9.38 -11.10 -17.99
N TYR A 165 -9.84 -11.40 -16.77
CA TYR A 165 -9.38 -12.57 -16.02
C TYR A 165 -9.63 -13.87 -16.79
N ARG A 166 -10.79 -13.99 -17.45
CA ARG A 166 -11.11 -15.13 -18.31
C ARG A 166 -10.14 -15.24 -19.48
N LYS A 167 -9.89 -14.14 -20.19
CA LYS A 167 -8.94 -14.12 -21.30
C LYS A 167 -7.53 -14.55 -20.85
N ILE A 168 -7.08 -14.13 -19.67
CA ILE A 168 -5.79 -14.57 -19.12
C ILE A 168 -5.79 -16.09 -18.87
N MET A 169 -6.83 -16.63 -18.26
CA MET A 169 -6.93 -18.08 -18.04
C MET A 169 -6.90 -18.86 -19.36
N ASP A 170 -7.65 -18.41 -20.35
CA ASP A 170 -7.78 -19.09 -21.63
C ASP A 170 -6.45 -19.04 -22.42
N SER A 171 -5.72 -17.93 -22.35
CA SER A 171 -4.46 -17.75 -23.12
C SER A 171 -3.20 -18.27 -22.40
N TYR A 172 -3.15 -18.26 -21.07
CA TYR A 172 -1.88 -18.36 -20.34
C TYR A 172 -1.78 -19.52 -19.32
N THR A 173 -2.85 -20.30 -19.11
CA THR A 173 -2.84 -21.39 -18.11
C THR A 173 -1.73 -22.43 -18.34
N ASN A 174 -1.38 -22.70 -19.60
CA ASN A 174 -0.38 -23.70 -19.99
C ASN A 174 0.95 -23.09 -20.47
N SER A 175 1.22 -21.82 -20.17
CA SER A 175 2.50 -21.18 -20.57
C SER A 175 3.69 -21.91 -19.94
N GLU A 176 4.81 -22.03 -20.66
CA GLU A 176 6.05 -22.59 -20.12
C GLU A 176 6.69 -21.68 -19.05
N ASN A 177 6.38 -20.37 -19.09
CA ASN A 177 6.85 -19.40 -18.12
C ASN A 177 6.06 -19.50 -16.81
N SER A 178 6.77 -19.80 -15.70
CA SER A 178 6.15 -19.96 -14.39
C SER A 178 5.46 -18.70 -13.87
N GLY A 179 6.02 -17.51 -14.14
CA GLY A 179 5.42 -16.24 -13.75
C GLY A 179 4.11 -15.96 -14.49
N ILE A 180 4.01 -16.36 -15.76
CA ILE A 180 2.79 -16.26 -16.55
C ILE A 180 1.71 -17.22 -16.01
N ARG A 181 2.08 -18.47 -15.66
CA ARG A 181 1.16 -19.41 -15.01
C ARG A 181 0.67 -18.91 -13.66
N GLU A 182 1.54 -18.26 -12.89
CA GLU A 182 1.16 -17.64 -11.62
C GLU A 182 0.12 -16.53 -11.82
N ILE A 183 0.28 -15.70 -12.86
CA ILE A 183 -0.71 -14.68 -13.24
C ILE A 183 -2.05 -15.33 -13.62
N ALA A 184 -2.04 -16.41 -14.41
CA ALA A 184 -3.25 -17.14 -14.77
C ALA A 184 -3.95 -17.74 -13.54
N SER A 185 -3.20 -18.33 -12.62
CA SER A 185 -3.72 -18.87 -11.35
C SER A 185 -4.36 -17.78 -10.48
N LYS A 186 -3.69 -16.64 -10.31
CA LYS A 186 -4.24 -15.48 -9.59
C LYS A 186 -5.49 -14.92 -10.28
N SER A 187 -5.49 -14.86 -11.60
CA SER A 187 -6.65 -14.43 -12.39
C SER A 187 -7.83 -15.36 -12.19
N LYS A 188 -7.61 -16.67 -12.11
CA LYS A 188 -8.65 -17.65 -11.78
C LYS A 188 -9.24 -17.42 -10.39
N ALA A 189 -8.40 -17.19 -9.38
CA ALA A 189 -8.87 -16.90 -8.04
C ALA A 189 -9.72 -15.62 -8.02
N LEU A 190 -9.25 -14.54 -8.66
CA LEU A 190 -9.97 -13.28 -8.71
C LEU A 190 -11.26 -13.38 -9.53
N TYR A 191 -11.28 -14.09 -10.65
CA TYR A 191 -12.48 -14.29 -11.48
C TYR A 191 -13.69 -14.76 -10.65
N TYR A 192 -13.49 -15.72 -9.75
CA TYR A 192 -14.56 -16.21 -8.86
C TYR A 192 -14.84 -15.28 -7.67
N GLN A 193 -13.87 -14.47 -7.24
CA GLN A 193 -14.02 -13.49 -6.16
C GLN A 193 -14.68 -12.19 -6.62
N VAL A 194 -14.62 -11.84 -7.90
CA VAL A 194 -15.19 -10.61 -8.52
C VAL A 194 -16.73 -10.66 -8.57
N ARG A 195 -17.37 -11.36 -7.63
CA ARG A 195 -18.82 -11.56 -7.62
C ARG A 195 -19.52 -10.43 -6.84
N ASP A 196 -20.06 -9.49 -7.62
CA ASP A 196 -21.30 -8.75 -7.37
C ASP A 196 -21.38 -8.12 -5.96
N LYS A 197 -20.91 -6.87 -5.78
CA LYS A 197 -21.33 -6.03 -4.63
C LYS A 197 -22.84 -5.68 -4.70
N ASN A 198 -23.67 -6.58 -5.22
CA ASN A 198 -25.11 -6.49 -5.21
C ASN A 198 -25.61 -7.20 -3.93
N PRO A 199 -26.05 -6.46 -2.90
CA PRO A 199 -26.45 -7.02 -1.61
C PRO A 199 -27.65 -7.99 -1.68
N LEU A 200 -28.32 -8.11 -2.83
CA LEU A 200 -29.51 -8.94 -3.00
C LEU A 200 -29.22 -10.43 -3.28
N LYS A 201 -28.06 -10.79 -3.86
CA LYS A 201 -27.69 -12.20 -4.12
C LYS A 201 -26.99 -12.89 -2.94
N ALA A 202 -26.53 -12.13 -1.94
CA ALA A 202 -25.89 -12.68 -0.75
C ALA A 202 -26.88 -13.32 0.24
N LYS A 203 -28.20 -13.07 0.10
CA LYS A 203 -29.25 -13.61 0.98
C LYS A 203 -29.79 -14.99 0.61
N VAL A 204 -29.33 -15.60 -0.49
CA VAL A 204 -29.77 -16.96 -0.85
C VAL A 204 -28.76 -17.96 -0.28
N THR A 205 -28.93 -18.31 1.00
CA THR A 205 -28.31 -19.50 1.59
C THR A 205 -29.02 -20.76 1.10
N PRO A 206 -28.33 -21.89 0.92
CA PRO A 206 -28.97 -23.17 0.59
C PRO A 206 -29.62 -23.73 1.88
N GLY A 207 -30.87 -23.35 2.10
CA GLY A 207 -31.67 -23.78 3.23
C GLY A 207 -33.07 -24.17 2.82
N SER A 208 -33.20 -25.26 2.07
CA SER A 208 -34.47 -25.99 1.96
C SER A 208 -34.16 -27.48 1.80
N LYS A 209 -33.91 -28.16 2.92
CA LYS A 209 -34.25 -29.59 3.00
C LYS A 209 -35.77 -29.65 2.86
N GLY A 210 -36.24 -30.25 1.77
CA GLY A 210 -37.65 -30.55 1.57
C GLY A 210 -38.17 -31.49 2.67
N PRO A 211 -39.50 -31.60 2.83
CA PRO A 211 -40.11 -32.42 3.87
C PRO A 211 -39.70 -33.88 3.68
N LEU A 212 -39.34 -34.54 4.79
CA LEU A 212 -39.34 -35.99 4.85
C LEU A 212 -40.80 -36.42 4.84
N ASP A 213 -41.25 -37.01 3.73
CA ASP A 213 -42.54 -37.69 3.68
C ASP A 213 -42.50 -38.96 4.57
N PRO A 214 -43.64 -39.30 5.21
CA PRO A 214 -43.74 -40.29 6.27
C PRO A 214 -43.59 -41.75 5.84
#